data_AF-A0AA41YZ65-F1
#
_entry.id   AF-A0AA41YZ65-F1
#
_cell.length_a   1.000
_cell.length_b   1.000
_cell.length_c   1.000
_cell.angle_alpha   90.00
_cell.angle_beta   90.00
_cell.angle_gamma   90.00
#
_symmetry.space_group_name_H-M   'P 1'
#
loop_
_entity.id
_entity.type
_entity.pdbx_description
1 polymer ?
#
loop_
_entity_poly.entity_id
_entity_poly.type
_entity_poly.pdbx_seq_one_letter_code
_entity_poly.pdbx_strand_id
1 'polypeptide(L)'
;MRTFSDVIDDLGGYLAVAEAIAVPKGTASAMKTRQSIPSEYWDGLVTLARRLGRDDVTFEVLAEISAQRRAHARRSQPGSPTDEVTA
;
A
#
# COMPACT_ATOMS: atom_id res chain seq x y z
N MET A 1 13.32 3.97 -0.56
CA MET A 1 12.29 3.01 -0.08
C MET A 1 11.07 3.25 -0.94
N ARG A 2 10.55 2.21 -1.62
CA ARG A 2 9.34 2.35 -2.41
C ARG A 2 8.13 2.41 -1.47
N THR A 3 7.15 3.22 -1.82
CA THR A 3 5.93 3.44 -1.03
C THR A 3 4.68 3.20 -1.87
N PHE A 4 3.51 3.16 -1.25
CA PHE A 4 2.25 3.06 -1.99
C PHE A 4 1.98 4.32 -2.83
N SER A 5 2.47 5.49 -2.41
CA SER A 5 2.40 6.68 -3.25
C SER A 5 3.23 6.54 -4.51
N ASP A 6 4.45 6.00 -4.43
CA ASP A 6 5.30 5.79 -5.61
C ASP A 6 4.63 4.82 -6.58
N VAL A 7 4.05 3.72 -6.07
CA VAL A 7 3.27 2.78 -6.89
C VAL A 7 2.08 3.47 -7.56
N ILE A 8 1.33 4.29 -6.84
CA ILE A 8 0.19 5.00 -7.43
C ILE A 8 0.64 5.97 -8.52
N ASP A 9 1.75 6.68 -8.33
CA ASP A 9 2.29 7.62 -9.32
C ASP A 9 2.83 6.90 -10.56
N ASP A 10 3.51 5.77 -10.36
CA ASP A 10 4.00 4.89 -11.41
C ASP A 10 2.89 4.32 -12.31
N LEU A 11 1.68 4.16 -11.77
CA LEU A 11 0.51 3.63 -12.46
C LEU A 11 -0.36 4.71 -13.12
N GLY A 12 0.16 5.93 -13.28
CA GLY A 12 -0.56 7.05 -13.89
C GLY A 12 -1.35 7.90 -12.89
N GLY A 13 -1.05 7.77 -11.60
CA GLY A 13 -1.64 8.55 -10.51
C GLY A 13 -2.97 7.99 -9.99
N TYR A 14 -3.47 8.63 -8.93
CA TYR A 14 -4.65 8.15 -8.19
C TYR A 14 -5.93 8.07 -9.02
N LEU A 15 -6.05 8.86 -10.10
CA LEU A 15 -7.22 8.81 -10.99
C LEU A 15 -7.25 7.53 -11.82
N ALA A 16 -6.11 7.16 -12.44
CA ALA A 16 -5.98 5.92 -13.20
C ALA A 16 -6.16 4.69 -12.31
N VAL A 17 -5.59 4.74 -11.09
CA VAL A 17 -5.78 3.71 -10.08
C VAL A 17 -7.25 3.58 -9.67
N ALA A 18 -7.94 4.69 -9.40
CA ALA A 18 -9.35 4.69 -9.01
C ALA A 18 -10.25 3.98 -10.05
N GLU A 19 -10.01 4.27 -11.33
CA GLU A 19 -10.72 3.63 -12.44
C GLU A 19 -10.40 2.12 -12.52
N ALA A 20 -9.12 1.76 -12.43
CA ALA A 20 -8.70 0.37 -12.57
C ALA A 20 -9.21 -0.56 -11.48
N ILE A 21 -9.32 -0.07 -10.24
CA ILE A 21 -9.82 -0.86 -9.09
C ILE A 21 -11.28 -0.54 -8.74
N ALA A 22 -11.97 0.23 -9.60
CA ALA A 22 -13.38 0.59 -9.48
C ALA A 22 -13.77 1.22 -8.12
N VAL A 23 -12.96 2.16 -7.63
CA VAL A 23 -13.25 2.92 -6.40
C VAL A 23 -13.44 4.42 -6.68
N PRO A 24 -14.13 5.16 -5.80
CA PRO A 24 -14.20 6.61 -5.92
C PRO A 24 -12.82 7.28 -5.92
N LYS A 25 -12.67 8.37 -6.68
CA LYS A 25 -11.43 9.18 -6.75
C LYS A 25 -10.92 9.60 -5.38
N GLY A 26 -11.84 9.98 -4.49
CA GLY A 26 -11.53 10.34 -3.10
C GLY A 26 -10.92 9.19 -2.31
N THR A 27 -11.36 7.95 -2.55
CA THR A 27 -10.81 6.75 -1.93
C THR A 27 -9.38 6.51 -2.39
N ALA A 28 -9.11 6.54 -3.70
CA ALA A 28 -7.74 6.38 -4.22
C ALA A 28 -6.80 7.49 -3.74
N SER A 29 -7.29 8.74 -3.67
CA SER A 29 -6.53 9.85 -3.08
C SER A 29 -6.24 9.62 -1.59
N ALA A 30 -7.22 9.12 -0.82
CA ALA A 30 -7.03 8.75 0.57
C ALA A 30 -6.02 7.60 0.74
N MET A 31 -6.03 6.60 -0.14
CA MET A 31 -5.04 5.51 -0.15
C MET A 31 -3.62 6.03 -0.37
N LYS A 32 -3.44 6.94 -1.33
CA LYS A 32 -2.16 7.61 -1.61
C LYS A 32 -1.65 8.37 -0.39
N THR A 33 -2.49 9.26 0.16
CA THR A 33 -2.12 10.12 1.29
C THR A 33 -1.84 9.32 2.56
N ARG A 34 -2.62 8.28 2.84
CA ARG A 34 -2.44 7.40 4.01
C ARG A 34 -1.34 6.36 3.84
N GLN A 35 -0.68 6.31 2.68
CA GLN A 35 0.31 5.29 2.34
C GLN A 35 -0.22 3.89 2.62
N SER A 36 -1.45 3.59 2.20
CA SER A 36 -2.09 2.31 2.53
C SER A 36 -3.08 1.92 1.45
N ILE A 37 -2.85 0.74 0.86
CA ILE A 37 -3.77 0.12 -0.10
C ILE A 37 -4.21 -1.23 0.48
N PRO A 38 -5.52 -1.43 0.73
CA PRO A 38 -6.05 -2.71 1.16
C PRO A 38 -5.74 -3.85 0.16
N SER A 39 -5.46 -5.04 0.67
CA SER A 39 -4.97 -6.18 -0.13
C SER A 39 -5.98 -6.66 -1.17
N GLU A 40 -7.28 -6.47 -0.93
CA GLU A 40 -8.34 -6.81 -1.87
C GLU A 40 -8.24 -6.05 -3.21
N TYR A 41 -7.51 -4.93 -3.27
CA TYR A 41 -7.31 -4.15 -4.50
C TYR A 41 -6.01 -4.48 -5.24
N TRP A 42 -5.14 -5.32 -4.68
CA TRP A 42 -3.80 -5.54 -5.22
C TRP A 42 -3.83 -6.22 -6.60
N ASP A 43 -4.78 -7.11 -6.84
CA ASP A 43 -4.94 -7.76 -8.15
C ASP A 43 -5.24 -6.75 -9.28
N GLY A 44 -6.09 -5.77 -9.00
CA GLY A 44 -6.38 -4.67 -9.93
C GLY A 44 -5.14 -3.80 -10.22
N LEU A 45 -4.29 -3.57 -9.21
CA LEU A 45 -3.04 -2.84 -9.40
C LEU A 45 -2.01 -3.62 -10.23
N VAL A 46 -1.81 -4.90 -9.94
CA VAL A 46 -0.90 -5.76 -10.71
C VAL A 46 -1.39 -5.90 -12.16
N THR A 47 -2.71 -6.01 -12.35
CA THR A 47 -3.32 -6.04 -13.69
C THR A 47 -3.10 -4.74 -14.44
N LEU A 48 -3.32 -3.58 -13.79
CA LEU A 48 -3.03 -2.27 -14.38
C LEU A 48 -1.54 -2.13 -14.71
N ALA A 49 -0.66 -2.54 -13.81
CA ALA A 49 0.77 -2.49 -13.99
C ALA A 49 1.23 -3.26 -15.23
N ARG A 50 0.75 -4.50 -15.38
CA ARG A 50 1.01 -5.33 -16.57
C ARG A 50 0.54 -4.66 -17.86
N ARG A 51 -0.64 -4.02 -17.85
CA ARG A 51 -1.16 -3.27 -19.02
C ARG A 51 -0.27 -2.07 -19.38
N LEU A 52 0.40 -1.48 -18.40
CA LEU A 52 1.32 -0.36 -18.57
C LEU A 52 2.78 -0.79 -18.81
N GLY A 53 3.07 -2.10 -18.88
CA GLY A 53 4.44 -2.62 -19.01
C GLY A 53 5.29 -2.42 -17.74
N ARG A 54 4.65 -2.30 -16.58
CA ARG A 54 5.29 -2.14 -15.26
C ARG A 54 5.36 -3.49 -14.54
N ASP A 55 6.26 -4.36 -15.01
CA ASP A 55 6.47 -5.69 -14.40
C ASP A 55 7.12 -5.61 -13.01
N ASP A 56 7.59 -4.42 -12.62
CA ASP A 56 8.16 -4.11 -11.31
C ASP A 56 7.11 -3.91 -10.21
N VAL A 57 5.81 -3.87 -10.54
CA VAL A 57 4.71 -3.79 -9.55
C VAL A 57 4.06 -5.17 -9.43
N THR A 58 4.60 -5.98 -8.52
CA THR A 58 4.10 -7.34 -8.24
C THR A 58 3.45 -7.45 -6.87
N PHE A 59 2.79 -8.58 -6.60
CA PHE A 59 2.23 -8.85 -5.27
C PHE A 59 3.29 -8.85 -4.17
N GLU A 60 4.49 -9.36 -4.47
CA GLU A 60 5.63 -9.38 -3.55
C GLU A 60 6.05 -7.96 -3.17
N VAL A 61 6.13 -7.05 -4.15
CA VAL A 61 6.47 -5.64 -3.90
C VAL A 61 5.40 -4.96 -3.04
N LEU A 62 4.11 -5.18 -3.34
CA LEU A 62 3.02 -4.62 -2.53
C LEU A 62 3.02 -5.16 -1.09
N ALA A 63 3.31 -6.46 -0.92
CA ALA A 63 3.44 -7.10 0.37
C ALA A 63 4.63 -6.55 1.17
N GLU A 64 5.77 -6.35 0.51
CA GLU A 64 6.97 -5.77 1.13
C GLU A 64 6.69 -4.34 1.63
N ILE A 65 6.10 -3.48 0.79
CA ILE A 65 5.72 -2.10 1.17
C ILE A 65 4.78 -2.12 2.37
N SER A 66 3.78 -3.01 2.36
CA SER A 66 2.83 -3.17 3.47
C SER A 66 3.51 -3.62 4.77
N ALA A 67 4.45 -4.57 4.69
CA ALA A 67 5.21 -5.05 5.84
C ALA A 67 6.13 -3.94 6.42
N GLN A 68 6.85 -3.22 5.56
CA GLN A 68 7.72 -2.11 5.95
C GLN A 68 6.93 -1.01 6.67
N ARG A 69 5.75 -0.65 6.16
CA ARG A 69 4.86 0.33 6.78
C ARG A 69 4.43 -0.10 8.18
N ARG A 70 4.01 -1.36 8.36
CA ARG A 70 3.63 -1.90 9.68
C ARG A 70 4.81 -1.91 10.64
N ALA A 71 6.00 -2.27 10.16
CA ALA A 71 7.22 -2.25 10.97
C ALA A 71 7.57 -0.83 11.42
N HIS A 72 7.44 0.16 10.54
CA HIS A 72 7.61 1.57 10.90
C HIS A 72 6.58 2.03 11.94
N ALA A 73 5.29 1.75 11.72
CA ALA A 73 4.23 2.10 12.67
C ALA A 73 4.46 1.49 14.06
N ARG A 74 4.91 0.23 14.13
CA ARG A 74 5.25 -0.44 15.40
C ARG A 74 6.42 0.21 16.13
N ARG A 75 7.46 0.65 15.40
CA ARG A 75 8.61 1.36 16.01
C ARG A 75 8.25 2.75 16.52
N SER A 76 7.29 3.41 15.87
CA SER A 76 6.87 4.77 16.21
C SER A 76 5.83 4.82 17.34
N GLN A 77 5.31 3.69 17.81
CA GLN A 77 4.42 3.65 18.98
C GLN A 77 5.24 3.59 20.28
N PRO A 78 5.16 4.61 21.16
CA PRO A 78 5.72 4.52 22.49
C PRO A 78 4.78 3.66 23.36
N GLY A 79 5.25 2.46 23.74
CA GLY A 79 4.68 1.65 24.83
C GLY A 79 3.65 0.58 24.43
N SER A 80 4.08 -0.69 24.43
CA SER A 80 3.45 -1.88 25.05
C SER A 80 3.86 -3.19 24.35
N PRO A 81 3.94 -4.34 25.06
CA PRO A 81 3.48 -4.58 26.43
C PRO A 81 4.60 -4.83 27.45
N THR A 82 4.32 -4.41 28.67
CA THR A 82 4.91 -4.92 29.90
C THR A 82 4.63 -6.43 29.98
N ASP A 83 5.68 -7.24 29.90
CA ASP A 83 5.67 -8.61 30.43
C ASP A 83 5.59 -8.50 31.96
N GLU A 84 4.40 -8.25 32.51
CA GLU A 84 4.16 -8.42 33.94
C GLU A 84 3.89 -9.91 34.19
N VAL A 85 4.99 -10.66 34.31
CA VAL A 85 5.00 -12.01 34.90
C VAL A 85 4.69 -11.83 36.39
N THR A 86 3.43 -12.08 36.76
CA THR A 86 3.07 -12.22 38.18
C THR A 86 3.36 -13.67 38.59
N ALA A 87 4.32 -13.79 39.51
CA ALA A 87 4.72 -15.02 40.19
C ALA A 87 3.71 -15.45 41.26
#